data_AF-A0A848ZFK1-F1
#
_entry.id   AF-A0A848ZFK1-F1
#
_cell.length_a   1.000
_cell.length_b   1.000
_cell.length_c   1.000
_cell.angle_alpha   90.00
_cell.angle_beta   90.00
_cell.angle_gamma   90.00
#
_symmetry.space_group_name_H-M   'P 1'
#
loop_
_entity.id
_entity.type
_entity.pdbx_description
1 polymer ?
#
loop_
_entity_poly.entity_id
_entity_poly.type
_entity_poly.pdbx_seq_one_letter_code
_entity_poly.pdbx_strand_id
1 'polypeptide(L)' 'RIGKSIALAYVRNDLAVEGEALEVEIFGERRPAVVGQELLYDPANERLRA' A
#
# COMPACT_ATOMS: atom_id res chain seq x y z
N ARG A 1 -8.81 -11.40 -3.29
CA ARG A 1 -7.54 -10.84 -3.83
C ARG A 1 -7.87 -9.49 -4.44
N ILE A 2 -7.14 -8.41 -4.13
CA ILE A 2 -7.50 -7.06 -4.61
C ILE A 2 -6.93 -6.67 -5.98
N GLY A 3 -6.16 -7.56 -6.62
CA GLY A 3 -5.62 -7.31 -7.97
C GLY A 3 -4.56 -6.21 -8.05
N LYS A 4 -3.97 -5.82 -6.92
CA LYS A 4 -2.93 -4.79 -6.82
C LYS A 4 -1.75 -5.30 -6.00
N SER A 5 -0.57 -4.74 -6.25
CA SER A 5 0.60 -4.90 -5.40
C SER A 5 0.43 -4.08 -4.13
N ILE A 6 0.82 -4.64 -2.98
CA ILE A 6 0.86 -3.95 -1.69
C ILE A 6 2.28 -4.11 -1.15
N ALA A 7 2.85 -3.03 -0.62
CA ALA A 7 4.17 -3.04 0.01
C ALA A 7 4.13 -2.18 1.29
N LEU A 8 4.94 -2.57 2.27
CA LEU A 8 5.26 -1.71 3.41
C LEU A 8 6.53 -0.93 3.07
N ALA A 9 6.55 0.36 3.43
CA ALA A 9 7.67 1.24 3.18
C ALA A 9 7.83 2.24 4.33
N TYR A 10 9.07 2.66 4.56
CA TYR A 10 9.36 3.82 5.39
C TYR A 10 9.43 5.05 4.51
N VAL A 11 8.73 6.10 4.91
CA VAL A 11 8.72 7.39 4.22
C VAL A 11 8.94 8.50 5.26
N ARG A 12 9.26 9.70 4.78
CA ARG A 12 9.25 10.87 5.68
C ARG A 12 7.84 11.11 6.20
N ASN A 13 7.74 11.62 7.42
CA ASN A 13 6.46 11.80 8.10
C ASN A 13 5.48 12.70 7.33
N ASP A 14 5.98 13.72 6.65
CA ASP A 14 5.17 14.62 5.82
C ASP A 14 4.62 13.96 4.54
N LEU A 15 5.16 12.80 4.16
CA LEU A 15 4.69 11.99 3.04
C LEU A 15 3.87 10.78 3.50
N ALA A 16 3.73 10.55 4.81
CA ALA A 16 2.99 9.43 5.39
C ALA A 16 1.48 9.74 5.52
N VAL A 17 0.93 10.50 4.58
CA VAL A 17 -0.47 10.93 4.58
C VAL A 17 -1.28 10.00 3.68
N GLU A 18 -2.44 9.54 4.14
CA GLU A 18 -3.31 8.71 3.30
C GLU A 18 -3.68 9.42 2.00
N GLY A 19 -3.62 8.69 0.89
CA GLY A 19 -3.88 9.23 -0.44
C GLY A 19 -2.69 9.94 -1.08
N GLU A 20 -1.59 10.15 -0.34
CA GLU A 20 -0.39 10.79 -0.88
C GLU A 20 0.18 9.97 -2.05
N ALA A 21 0.46 10.66 -3.16
CA ALA A 21 0.99 10.04 -4.36
C ALA A 21 2.52 9.93 -4.27
N LEU A 22 3.02 8.72 -4.45
CA LEU A 22 4.45 8.41 -4.44
C LEU A 22 4.84 7.63 -5.69
N GLU A 23 6.14 7.46 -5.91
CA GLU A 23 6.65 6.54 -6.90
C GLU A 23 7.60 5.54 -6.26
N VAL A 24 7.43 4.27 -6.60
CA VAL A 24 8.34 3.19 -6.19
C VAL A 24 9.09 2.70 -7.42
N GLU A 25 10.38 2.42 -7.26
CA GLU A 25 11.16 1.78 -8.31
C GLU A 25 11.04 0.26 -8.18
N ILE A 26 10.67 -0.40 -9.27
CA ILE A 26 10.60 -1.85 -9.37
C ILE A 26 11.46 -2.26 -10.57
N PHE A 27 12.62 -2.85 -10.31
CA PHE A 27 13.57 -3.30 -11.33
C PHE A 27 13.97 -2.20 -12.35
N GLY A 28 14.22 -0.98 -11.86
CA GLY A 28 14.59 0.16 -12.71
C GLY A 28 13.40 0.90 -13.36
N GLU A 29 12.17 0.45 -13.16
CA GLU A 29 10.97 1.15 -13.63
C GLU A 29 10.26 1.86 -12.47
N ARG A 30 10.03 3.16 -12.60
CA ARG A 30 9.20 3.93 -11.67
C ARG A 30 7.74 3.59 -11.89
N ARG A 31 7.05 3.20 -10.81
CA ARG A 31 5.63 2.85 -10.80
C ARG A 31 4.90 3.75 -9.81
N PRO A 32 3.70 4.24 -10.14
CA PRO A 32 2.91 5.04 -9.23
C PRO A 32 2.46 4.19 -8.03
N ALA A 33 2.52 4.77 -6.86
CA ALA A 33 2.03 4.22 -5.61
C ALA A 33 1.19 5.28 -4.88
N VAL A 34 0.28 4.82 -4.04
CA VAL A 34 -0.53 5.69 -3.19
C VAL A 34 -0.37 5.19 -1.78
N VAL A 35 -0.11 6.09 -0.85
CA VAL A 35 -0.07 5.77 0.58
C VAL A 35 -1.48 5.35 1.00
N GLY A 36 -1.63 4.09 1.38
CA GLY A 36 -2.86 3.57 1.96
C GLY A 36 -2.84 3.67 3.47
N GLN A 37 -4.01 3.85 4.07
CA GLN A 37 -4.23 3.59 5.49
C GLN A 37 -5.09 2.32 5.63
N GLU A 38 -4.91 1.60 6.74
CA GLU A 38 -5.58 0.31 7.05
C GLU A 38 -5.13 -0.94 6.26
N LEU A 39 -5.63 -2.09 6.71
CA LEU A 39 -5.40 -3.41 6.11
C LEU A 39 -6.10 -3.49 4.75
N LEU A 40 -5.34 -3.24 3.68
CA LEU A 40 -5.84 -3.27 2.29
C LEU A 40 -6.35 -4.65 1.85
N TYR A 41 -6.08 -5.69 2.61
CA TYR A 41 -6.51 -7.05 2.33
C TYR A 41 -7.17 -7.69 3.55
N ASP A 42 -8.42 -8.13 3.38
CA ASP A 42 -9.24 -8.75 4.42
C ASP A 42 -9.32 -7.92 5.73
N PRO A 43 -9.80 -6.66 5.68
CA PRO A 43 -9.84 -5.79 6.85
C PRO A 43 -10.72 -6.34 7.98
N ALA A 44 -11.77 -7.11 7.65
CA ALA A 44 -12.67 -7.74 8.61
C ALA A 44 -12.17 -9.10 9.13
N ASN A 45 -11.04 -9.59 8.61
CA ASN A 45 -10.45 -10.88 8.95
C ASN A 45 -11.42 -12.06 8.76
N GLU A 46 -12.29 -11.97 7.75
CA GLU A 46 -13.36 -12.94 7.48
C GLU A 46 -12.79 -14.30 7.12
N ARG A 47 -11.62 -14.34 6.47
CA ARG A 47 -11.01 -15.60 6.03
C ARG A 47 -10.50 -16.46 7.17
N LEU A 48 -10.10 -15.85 8.28
CA LEU A 48 -9.57 -16.57 9.44
C LEU A 48 -10.69 -17.09 10.37
N ARG A 49 -11.89 -16.54 10.24
CA ARG A 49 -13.05 -16.85 11.08
C ARG A 49 -13.93 -18.00 10.53
N ALA A 50 -13.69 -18.41 9.28
CA ALA A 50 -14.43 -19.45 8.57
C ALA A 50 -13.90 -20.86 8.85
#